data_AF-J1J4L2-F1
#
_entry.id   AF-J1J4L2-F1
#
_cell.length_a   1.000
_cell.length_b   1.000
_cell.length_c   1.000
_cell.angle_alpha   90.00
_cell.angle_beta   90.00
_cell.angle_gamma   90.00
#
_symmetry.space_group_name_H-M   'P 1'
#
loop_
_entity.id
_entity.type
_entity.pdbx_description
1 polymer ?
#
loop_
_entity_poly.entity_id
_entity_poly.type
_entity_poly.pdbx_seq_one_letter_code
_entity_poly.pdbx_strand_id
1 'polypeptide(L)' 'MNDRDEKNLTNHFACGDDLLGVNSEIARKLRQFYMEIQEEALPLHLLELLERLERAEQFGLNNVEKV' A
#
# COMPACT_ATOMS: atom_id res chain seq x y z
N MET A 1 -13.25 -14.19 18.76
CA MET A 1 -13.89 -13.47 17.63
C MET A 1 -13.58 -12.01 17.84
N ASN A 2 -12.59 -11.47 17.12
CA ASN A 2 -12.15 -10.08 17.28
C ASN A 2 -12.75 -9.23 16.17
N ASP A 3 -14.07 -8.97 16.22
CA ASP A 3 -14.81 -8.21 15.19
C ASP A 3 -14.54 -6.69 15.23
N ARG A 4 -13.55 -6.25 16.02
CA ARG A 4 -13.30 -4.82 16.30
C ARG A 4 -12.29 -4.17 15.36
N ASP A 5 -11.45 -4.97 14.69
CA ASP A 5 -10.37 -4.45 13.85
C ASP A 5 -10.87 -4.08 12.44
N GLU A 6 -11.92 -4.72 11.93
CA GLU A 6 -12.48 -4.40 10.60
C GLU A 6 -13.11 -3.01 10.53
N LYS A 7 -13.71 -2.52 11.63
CA LYS A 7 -14.44 -1.24 11.64
C LYS A 7 -13.54 -0.01 11.58
N ASN A 8 -12.25 -0.15 11.94
CA ASN A 8 -11.33 0.99 11.95
C ASN A 8 -10.80 1.33 10.56
N LEU A 9 -10.73 0.37 9.63
CA LEU A 9 -10.29 0.64 8.25
C LEU A 9 -11.40 1.31 7.43
N THR A 10 -12.67 0.94 7.68
CA THR A 10 -13.83 1.48 6.95
C THR A 10 -14.05 2.98 7.20
N ASN A 11 -13.69 3.47 8.38
CA ASN A 11 -13.89 4.87 8.77
C ASN A 11 -12.94 5.86 8.07
N HIS A 12 -11.78 5.42 7.57
CA HIS A 12 -10.86 6.32 6.86
C HIS A 12 -11.42 6.76 5.50
N PHE A 13 -12.14 5.86 4.82
CA PHE A 13 -12.74 6.15 3.52
C PHE A 13 -14.06 6.93 3.61
N ALA A 14 -14.71 6.99 4.78
CA ALA A 14 -15.98 7.70 4.95
C ALA A 14 -15.87 9.20 4.57
N CYS A 15 -14.74 9.84 4.87
CA CYS A 15 -14.45 11.22 4.48
C CYS A 15 -14.24 11.37 2.96
N GLY A 16 -13.60 10.39 2.32
CA GLY A 16 -13.39 10.38 0.87
C GLY A 16 -14.66 10.01 0.09
N ASP A 17 -15.50 9.15 0.65
CA ASP A 17 -16.76 8.72 0.04
C ASP A 17 -17.81 9.85 0.05
N ASP A 18 -17.79 10.73 1.06
CA ASP A 18 -18.59 11.96 1.09
C ASP A 18 -18.21 12.92 -0.05
N LEU A 19 -16.91 13.03 -0.36
CA LEU A 19 -16.42 13.81 -1.51
C LEU A 19 -16.79 13.17 -2.87
N LEU A 20 -16.90 11.84 -2.91
CA LEU A 20 -17.29 11.10 -4.11
C LEU A 20 -18.82 11.11 -4.33
N GLY A 21 -19.61 11.47 -3.32
CA GLY A 21 -21.05 11.69 -3.41
C GLY A 21 -21.78 10.51 -4.04
N VAL A 22 -22.44 10.72 -5.19
CA VAL A 22 -23.15 9.67 -5.93
C VAL A 22 -22.24 8.54 -6.44
N ASN A 23 -20.93 8.78 -6.53
CA ASN A 23 -19.93 7.79 -6.95
C ASN A 23 -19.31 7.01 -5.79
N SER A 24 -19.73 7.27 -4.53
CA SER A 24 -19.27 6.53 -3.34
C SER A 24 -19.43 5.02 -3.49
N GLU A 25 -20.55 4.55 -4.05
CA GLU A 25 -20.79 3.12 -4.29
C GLU A 25 -19.87 2.53 -5.38
N ILE A 26 -19.50 3.34 -6.38
CA ILE A 26 -18.53 2.95 -7.40
C ILE A 26 -17.15 2.81 -6.74
N ALA A 27 -16.76 3.77 -5.91
CA ALA A 27 -15.50 3.73 -5.17
C ALA A 27 -15.43 2.52 -4.23
N ARG A 28 -16.52 2.23 -3.52
CA ARG A 28 -16.65 1.05 -2.67
C ARG A 28 -16.42 -0.25 -3.46
N LYS A 29 -17.07 -0.39 -4.62
CA LYS A 29 -16.91 -1.56 -5.49
C LYS A 29 -15.50 -1.69 -6.06
N LEU A 30 -14.87 -0.59 -6.46
CA LEU A 30 -13.49 -0.60 -6.94
C LEU A 30 -12.52 -1.04 -5.84
N ARG A 31 -12.68 -0.54 -4.61
CA ARG A 31 -11.87 -0.98 -3.46
C ARG A 31 -12.04 -2.48 -3.20
N GLN A 32 -13.27 -2.98 -3.20
CA GLN A 32 -13.55 -4.41 -3.06
C GLN A 32 -12.86 -5.22 -4.16
N PHE A 33 -13.02 -4.80 -5.42
CA PHE A 33 -12.40 -5.47 -6.56
C PHE A 33 -10.88 -5.51 -6.47
N TYR A 34 -10.21 -4.40 -6.16
CA TYR A 34 -8.75 -4.38 -6.03
C TYR A 34 -8.26 -5.20 -4.84
N MET A 35 -8.98 -5.22 -3.73
CA MET A 35 -8.66 -6.09 -2.58
C MET A 35 -8.82 -7.58 -2.90
N GLU A 36 -9.81 -7.95 -3.72
CA GLU A 36 -10.05 -9.35 -4.11
C GLU A 36 -9.01 -9.88 -5.11
N ILE A 37 -8.52 -9.03 -6.02
CA ILE A 37 -7.60 -9.45 -7.09
C ILE A 37 -6.12 -9.24 -6.77
N GLN A 38 -5.78 -8.38 -5.80
CA GLN A 38 -4.38 -8.15 -5.44
C GLN A 38 -3.82 -9.41 -4.77
N GLU A 39 -2.86 -10.05 -5.43
CA GLU A 39 -2.04 -11.08 -4.81
C GLU A 39 -1.33 -10.50 -3.57
N GLU A 40 -1.42 -11.19 -2.45
CA GLU A 40 -0.90 -10.72 -1.16
C GLU A 40 0.64 -10.64 -1.13
N ALA A 41 1.32 -11.42 -1.98
CA ALA A 41 2.77 -11.45 -2.08
C ALA A 41 3.27 -10.50 -3.18
N LEU A 42 4.25 -9.67 -2.84
CA LEU A 42 4.94 -8.83 -3.82
C LEU A 42 5.67 -9.71 -4.87
N PRO A 43 5.54 -9.41 -6.16
CA PRO A 43 6.30 -10.07 -7.22
C PRO A 43 7.82 -10.03 -6.98
N LEU A 44 8.51 -11.13 -7.30
CA LEU A 44 9.95 -11.31 -7.04
C LEU A 44 10.82 -10.18 -7.63
N HIS A 45 10.52 -9.72 -8.84
CA HIS A 45 11.28 -8.64 -9.48
C HIS A 45 11.21 -7.31 -8.72
N LEU A 46 10.10 -7.05 -8.00
CA LEU A 46 9.99 -5.86 -7.15
C LEU A 46 10.87 -6.01 -5.90
N LEU A 47 10.93 -7.21 -5.33
CA LEU A 47 11.83 -7.50 -4.20
C LEU A 47 13.30 -7.36 -4.61
N GLU A 48 13.69 -7.87 -5.78
CA GLU A 48 15.04 -7.70 -6.33
C GLU A 48 15.41 -6.23 -6.53
N LEU A 49 14.46 -5.39 -6.95
CA LEU A 49 14.67 -3.94 -7.07
C LEU A 49 14.88 -3.28 -5.69
N LEU A 50 14.12 -3.69 -4.68
CA LEU A 50 14.30 -3.20 -3.31
C LEU A 50 15.67 -3.60 -2.74
N GLU A 51 16.12 -4.84 -2.96
CA GLU A 51 17.46 -5.28 -2.55
C GLU A 51 18.58 -4.49 -3.25
N ARG A 52 18.41 -4.19 -4.55
CA ARG A 52 19.37 -3.39 -5.30
C ARG A 52 19.43 -1.96 -4.79
N LEU A 53 18.27 -1.39 -4.43
CA LEU A 53 18.18 -0.05 -3.85
C LEU A 53 18.90 0.00 -2.50
N GLU A 54 18.63 -0.96 -1.61
CA GLU A 54 19.28 -1.06 -0.30
C GLU A 54 20.80 -1.15 -0.43
N ARG A 55 21.31 -2.02 -1.32
CA ARG A 55 22.75 -2.12 -1.58
C ARG A 55 23.31 -0.79 -2.08
N ALA A 56 22.65 -0.14 -3.03
CA ALA A 56 23.10 1.14 -3.56
C ALA A 56 23.14 2.24 -2.49
N GLU A 57 22.16 2.30 -1.59
CA GLU A 57 22.17 3.22 -0.44
C GLU A 57 23.32 2.92 0.50
N GLN A 58 23.54 1.65 0.87
CA GLN A 58 24.66 1.26 1.74
C GLN A 58 26.01 1.62 1.11
N PHE A 59 26.24 1.27 -0.15
CA PHE A 59 27.49 1.60 -0.85
C PHE A 59 27.63 3.11 -1.08
N GLY A 60 26.56 3.82 -1.40
CA GLY A 60 26.55 5.27 -1.56
C GLY A 60 26.88 6.01 -0.26
N LEU A 61 26.30 5.60 0.86
CA LEU A 61 26.58 6.13 2.20
C LEU A 61 28.02 5.82 2.64
N ASN A 62 28.48 4.59 2.40
CA ASN A 62 29.87 4.18 2.68
C ASN A 62 30.92 4.97 1.88
N ASN A 63 30.54 5.53 0.73
CA ASN A 63 31.41 6.38 -0.08
C ASN A 63 31.39 7.85 0.38
N VAL A 64 30.32 8.30 1.04
CA VAL A 64 30.21 9.66 1.60
C VAL A 64 30.94 9.77 2.94
N GLU A 65 30.98 8.70 3.74
CA GLU A 65 31.66 8.70 5.06
C GLU A 65 33.20 8.60 4.96
N LYS A 66 33.74 8.29 3.77
CA LYS A 66 35.20 8.14 3.52
C LYS A 66 35.86 9.36 2.87
N VAL A 67 35.17 10.50 2.76
CA VAL A 67 35.70 11.79 2.29
C VAL A 67 35.81 12.75 3.45
#